data_AF-A0A932EM33-F1
#
_entry.id   AF-A0A932EM33-F1
#
_cell.length_a   1.000
_cell.length_b   1.000
_cell.length_c   1.000
_cell.angle_alpha   90.00
_cell.angle_beta   90.00
_cell.angle_gamma   90.00
#
_symmetry.space_group_name_H-M   'P 1'
#
loop_
_entity.id
_entity.type
_entity.pdbx_description
1 polymer ?
#
loop_
_entity_poly.entity_id
_entity_poly.type
_entity_poly.pdbx_seq_one_letter_code
_entity_poly.pdbx_strand_id
1 'polypeptide(L)' 'MKNQEIAKILYNMAIYLVMEDVPFKPQAYERAAMALESLGEDVGNLYRK' A
#
# COMPACT_ATOMS: atom_id res chain seq x y z
N MET A 1 -3.44 2.53 -13.62
CA MET A 1 -2.15 2.97 -13.05
C MET A 1 -1.69 1.91 -12.08
N LYS A 2 -0.39 1.61 -12.02
CA LYS A 2 0.17 0.57 -11.13
C LYS A 2 -0.13 0.85 -9.65
N ASN A 3 -0.43 2.11 -9.31
CA ASN A 3 -0.83 2.58 -7.99
C ASN A 3 -1.96 1.73 -7.38
N GLN A 4 -3.02 1.47 -8.14
CA GLN A 4 -4.21 0.75 -7.65
C GLN A 4 -3.91 -0.74 -7.40
N GLU A 5 -3.09 -1.35 -8.26
CA GLU A 5 -2.65 -2.74 -8.09
C GLU A 5 -1.77 -2.90 -6.85
N ILE A 6 -0.81 -2.00 -6.65
CA ILE A 6 0.07 -2.01 -5.48
C ILE A 6 -0.72 -1.69 -4.21
N ALA A 7 -1.66 -0.74 -4.22
CA ALA A 7 -2.50 -0.43 -3.07
C ALA A 7 -3.31 -1.66 -2.61
N LYS A 8 -3.89 -2.41 -3.56
CA LYS A 8 -4.58 -3.67 -3.27
C LYS A 8 -3.66 -4.70 -2.61
N ILE A 9 -2.41 -4.82 -3.08
CA ILE A 9 -1.42 -5.71 -2.45
C ILE A 9 -1.13 -5.26 -1.01
N LEU A 10 -0.94 -3.96 -0.78
CA LEU A 10 -0.68 -3.40 0.55
C LEU A 10 -1.85 -3.64 1.51
N TYR A 11 -3.10 -3.47 1.08
CA TYR A 11 -4.28 -3.82 1.89
C TYR A 11 -4.32 -5.31 2.24
N ASN A 12 -4.04 -6.20 1.28
CA ASN A 12 -3.97 -7.64 1.54
C ASN A 12 -2.87 -7.97 2.57
N MET A 13 -1.70 -7.33 2.46
CA MET A 13 -0.62 -7.49 3.44
C MET A 13 -1.07 -7.05 4.84
N ALA A 14 -1.79 -5.93 4.96
CA ALA A 14 -2.32 -5.47 6.23
C ALA A 14 -3.25 -6.53 6.86
N ILE A 15 -4.17 -7.11 6.06
CA ILE A 15 -5.08 -8.17 6.52
C ILE A 15 -4.30 -9.38 7.04
N TYR A 16 -3.31 -9.88 6.29
CA TYR A 16 -2.49 -11.01 6.75
C TYR A 16 -1.74 -10.69 8.03
N LEU A 17 -1.16 -9.49 8.14
CA LEU A 17 -0.41 -9.07 9.32
C LEU A 17 -1.31 -8.88 10.56
N VAL A 18 -2.58 -8.49 10.37
CA VAL A 18 -3.59 -8.51 11.45
C VAL A 18 -3.84 -9.95 11.91
N MET A 19 -3.99 -10.89 10.98
CA MET A 19 -4.19 -12.32 11.32
C MET A 19 -3.00 -12.93 12.08
N GLU A 20 -1.81 -12.38 11.90
CA GLU A 20 -0.57 -12.76 12.59
C GLU A 20 -0.34 -11.98 13.90
N ASP A 21 -1.31 -11.21 14.39
CA ASP A 21 -1.20 -10.34 15.57
C ASP A 21 0.00 -9.37 15.52
N VAL A 22 0.42 -8.98 14.30
CA VAL A 22 1.51 -8.03 14.13
C VAL A 22 1.01 -6.62 14.45
N PRO A 23 1.68 -5.88 15.36
CA PRO A 23 1.08 -4.68 15.93
C PRO A 23 1.03 -3.49 14.96
N PHE A 24 2.20 -2.94 14.58
CA PHE A 24 2.31 -1.65 13.88
C PHE A 24 2.26 -1.78 12.35
N LYS A 25 2.66 -2.94 11.81
CA LYS A 25 2.82 -3.10 10.37
C LYS A 25 1.49 -3.00 9.61
N PRO A 26 0.37 -3.61 10.06
CA PRO A 26 -0.89 -3.49 9.32
C PRO A 26 -1.31 -2.06 9.01
N GLN A 27 -1.28 -1.17 10.01
CA GLN A 27 -1.70 0.22 9.84
C GLN A 27 -0.71 0.99 8.96
N ALA A 28 0.58 0.64 8.98
CA ALA A 28 1.55 1.20 8.06
C ALA A 28 1.26 0.80 6.60
N TYR A 29 0.90 -0.46 6.35
CA TYR A 29 0.54 -0.94 5.02
C TYR A 29 -0.77 -0.32 4.52
N GLU A 30 -1.79 -0.18 5.36
CA GLU A 30 -3.03 0.54 5.02
C GLU A 30 -2.77 2.01 4.66
N ARG A 31 -1.94 2.71 5.44
CA ARG A 31 -1.57 4.10 5.16
C ARG A 31 -0.81 4.24 3.84
N ALA A 32 0.09 3.31 3.55
CA ALA A 32 0.81 3.29 2.29
C ALA A 32 -0.15 3.05 1.10
N ALA A 33 -1.14 2.18 1.25
CA ALA A 33 -2.16 1.95 0.23
C ALA A 33 -2.97 3.22 -0.06
N MET A 34 -3.48 3.89 0.99
CA MET A 34 -4.23 5.15 0.87
C MET A 34 -3.39 6.27 0.22
N ALA A 35 -2.12 6.39 0.60
CA ALA A 35 -1.20 7.35 0.00
C ALA A 35 -1.00 7.07 -1.50
N LEU A 36 -0.94 5.79 -1.89
CA LEU A 36 -0.75 5.40 -3.28
C LEU A 36 -2.00 5.61 -4.13
N GLU A 37 -3.19 5.38 -3.57
CA GLU A 37 -4.48 5.64 -4.23
C GLU A 37 -4.72 7.13 -4.45
N SER A 38 -4.24 7.99 -3.54
CA SER A 38 -4.34 9.44 -3.65
C SER A 38 -3.28 10.08 -4.55
N LEU A 39 -2.31 9.30 -5.04
CA LEU A 39 -1.25 9.81 -5.90
C LEU A 39 -1.78 10.11 -7.32
N GLY A 40 -1.66 11.39 -7.74
CA GLY A 40 -2.13 11.87 -9.04
C GLY A 40 -1.28 11.45 -10.24
N GLU A 41 -0.09 10.90 -10.03
CA GLU A 41 0.77 10.34 -11.08
C GLU A 41 1.08 8.86 -10.81
N ASP A 42 1.49 8.10 -11.84
CA ASP A 42 1.85 6.70 -11.66
C ASP A 42 3.15 6.61 -10.84
N VAL A 43 3.14 5.84 -9.76
CA VAL A 43 4.28 5.65 -8.86
C VAL A 43 5.50 5.10 -9.58
N GLY A 44 5.30 4.32 -10.65
CA GLY A 44 6.39 3.84 -11.49
C GLY A 44 7.13 4.97 -12.20
N ASN A 45 6.46 6.09 -12.48
CA ASN A 45 7.11 7.27 -13.05
C ASN A 45 7.95 8.00 -12.00
N LEU A 46 7.49 8.09 -10.75
CA LEU A 46 8.28 8.63 -9.65
C LEU A 46 9.52 7.78 -9.35
N TYR A 47 9.38 6.45 -9.35
CA TYR A 47 10.48 5.53 -9.07
C TYR A 47 11.60 5.56 -10.12
N ARG A 48 11.27 5.91 -11.37
CA ARG A 48 12.23 5.99 -12.47
C ARG A 48 12.95 7.34 -12.58
N LYS A 49 12.53 8.35 -11.80
CA LYS A 49 13.22 9.65 -11.70
C LYS A 49 14.40 9.53 -10.74
#